data_AF-A0A6B3LQI7-F1
#
_entry.id   AF-A0A6B3LQI7-F1
#
_cell.length_a   1.000
_cell.length_b   1.000
_cell.length_c   1.000
_cell.angle_alpha   90.00
_cell.angle_beta   90.00
_cell.angle_gamma   90.00
#
_symmetry.space_group_name_H-M   'P 1'
#
loop_
_entity.id
_entity.type
_entity.pdbx_description
1 polymer ?
#
loop_
_entity_poly.entity_id
_entity_poly.type
_entity_poly.pdbx_seq_one_letter_code
_entity_poly.pdbx_strand_id
1 'polypeptide(L)'
;MKTQRTVTLASKGFILLSALSLLSVSVMAFANPQSVMDLVRVQLNNTDAFSSIRGVYGGVGMTLFLSLIYLMWRDTQSGLLFLCLLWGFYALSRTITIFSEGALGDFGNQWLLIESVFFVLALGLAVANRKAIPTDKVV
;
A
#
# COMPACT_ATOMS: atom_id res chain seq x y z
N MET A 1 21.35 -18.52 8.85
CA MET A 1 20.66 -17.90 10.00
C MET A 1 20.73 -16.37 10.03
N LYS A 2 21.89 -15.72 9.86
CA LYS A 2 22.01 -14.25 9.86
C LYS A 2 21.24 -13.57 8.72
N THR A 3 21.36 -14.07 7.49
CA THR A 3 20.66 -13.52 6.29
C THR A 3 19.14 -13.53 6.46
N GLN A 4 18.57 -14.63 6.96
CA GLN A 4 17.13 -14.75 7.19
C GLN A 4 16.63 -13.72 8.23
N ARG A 5 17.39 -13.50 9.31
CA ARG A 5 17.08 -12.46 10.29
C ARG A 5 17.08 -11.06 9.67
N THR A 6 18.04 -10.77 8.79
CA THR A 6 18.10 -9.50 8.07
C THR A 6 16.90 -9.33 7.13
N VAL A 7 16.52 -10.38 6.39
CA VAL A 7 15.35 -10.36 5.49
C VAL A 7 14.06 -10.13 6.27
N THR A 8 13.85 -10.81 7.40
CA THR A 8 12.66 -10.56 8.23
C THR A 8 12.63 -9.13 8.77
N LEU A 9 13.77 -8.58 9.20
CA LEU A 9 13.84 -7.21 9.70
C LEU A 9 13.53 -6.18 8.59
N ALA A 10 14.13 -6.37 7.40
CA ALA A 10 13.85 -5.54 6.23
C ALA A 10 12.37 -5.63 5.82
N SER A 11 11.79 -6.83 5.86
CA SER A 11 10.37 -7.06 5.57
C SER A 11 9.45 -6.30 6.53
N LYS A 12 9.72 -6.37 7.84
CA LYS A 12 8.96 -5.62 8.84
C LYS A 12 9.14 -4.12 8.68
N GLY A 13 10.36 -3.66 8.42
CA GLY A 13 10.65 -2.24 8.14
C GLY A 13 9.89 -1.74 6.91
N PHE A 14 9.84 -2.52 5.84
CA PHE A 14 9.09 -2.19 4.63
C PHE A 14 7.57 -2.17 4.85
N ILE A 15 7.04 -3.13 5.63
CA ILE A 15 5.62 -3.11 6.03
C ILE A 15 5.30 -1.86 6.85
N LEU A 16 6.15 -1.52 7.82
CA LEU A 16 5.95 -0.32 8.64
C LEU A 16 6.00 0.96 7.81
N LEU A 17 6.97 1.08 6.89
CA LEU A 17 7.05 2.21 5.97
C LEU A 17 5.76 2.34 5.15
N SER A 18 5.30 1.25 4.54
CA SER A 18 4.05 1.22 3.77
C SER A 18 2.84 1.62 4.62
N ALA A 19 2.76 1.09 5.85
CA ALA A 19 1.68 1.41 6.78
C ALA A 19 1.68 2.91 7.13
N LEU A 20 2.83 3.49 7.43
CA LEU A 20 2.95 4.92 7.76
C LEU A 20 2.62 5.82 6.57
N SER A 21 2.95 5.42 5.34
CA SER A 21 2.54 6.13 4.13
C SER A 21 1.02 6.15 3.94
N LEU A 22 0.31 5.07 4.28
CA LEU A 22 -1.16 5.03 4.23
C LEU A 22 -1.78 5.83 5.38
N LEU A 23 -1.17 5.78 6.56
CA LEU A 23 -1.62 6.54 7.72
C LEU A 23 -1.55 8.04 7.46
N SER A 24 -0.50 8.53 6.80
CA SER A 24 -0.37 9.97 6.52
C SER A 24 -1.51 10.49 5.64
N VAL A 25 -1.87 9.75 4.58
CA VAL A 25 -3.02 10.08 3.72
C VAL A 25 -4.35 9.94 4.46
N SER A 26 -4.49 8.92 5.30
CA SER A 26 -5.68 8.71 6.12
C SER A 26 -5.93 9.86 7.10
N VAL A 27 -4.89 10.30 7.80
CA VAL A 27 -4.97 11.44 8.74
C VAL A 27 -5.29 12.74 7.98
N MET A 28 -4.65 12.96 6.83
CA MET A 28 -4.95 14.10 5.96
C MET A 28 -6.42 14.11 5.54
N ALA A 29 -6.95 12.96 5.11
CA ALA A 29 -8.34 12.82 4.70
C ALA A 29 -9.33 13.08 5.85
N PHE A 30 -9.07 12.57 7.06
CA PHE A 30 -9.95 12.85 8.20
C PHE A 30 -9.95 14.33 8.60
N ALA A 31 -8.77 14.94 8.69
CA ALA A 31 -8.60 16.31 9.13
C ALA A 31 -9.10 17.32 8.08
N ASN A 32 -8.68 17.17 6.83
CA ASN A 32 -9.02 18.06 5.74
C ASN A 32 -9.15 17.29 4.40
N PRO A 33 -10.34 16.77 4.07
CA PRO A 33 -10.58 16.02 2.83
C PRO A 33 -10.21 16.80 1.56
N GLN A 34 -10.36 18.13 1.58
CA GLN A 34 -10.03 18.98 0.44
C GLN A 34 -8.55 18.88 0.09
N SER A 35 -7.67 18.82 1.09
CA SER A 35 -6.23 18.72 0.85
C SER A 35 -5.80 17.46 0.09
N VAL A 36 -6.56 16.36 0.21
CA VAL A 36 -6.34 15.14 -0.61
C VAL A 36 -6.75 15.38 -2.05
N MET A 37 -7.87 16.07 -2.27
CA MET A 37 -8.40 16.34 -3.61
C MET A 37 -7.65 17.46 -4.34
N ASP A 38 -7.00 18.35 -3.62
CA ASP A 38 -6.10 19.36 -4.18
C ASP A 38 -4.91 18.73 -4.92
N LEU A 39 -4.43 17.56 -4.47
CA LEU A 39 -3.37 16.80 -5.15
C LEU A 39 -3.75 16.40 -6.58
N VAL A 40 -5.04 16.26 -6.82
CA VAL A 40 -5.64 15.93 -8.13
C VAL A 40 -6.45 17.09 -8.71
N ARG A 41 -6.32 18.29 -8.14
CA ARG A 41 -6.96 19.55 -8.60
C ARG A 41 -8.49 19.47 -8.68
N VAL A 42 -9.13 18.80 -7.72
CA VAL A 42 -10.60 18.68 -7.63
C VAL A 42 -11.13 19.41 -6.40
N GLN A 43 -12.18 20.22 -6.58
CA GLN A 43 -12.86 20.94 -5.51
C GLN A 43 -14.07 20.15 -4.99
N LEU A 44 -14.15 19.97 -3.68
CA LEU A 44 -15.30 19.37 -2.99
C LEU A 44 -16.35 20.45 -2.70
N ASN A 45 -17.57 20.26 -3.21
CA ASN A 45 -18.61 21.29 -3.20
C ASN A 45 -19.85 20.94 -2.35
N ASN A 46 -19.88 19.77 -1.71
CA ASN A 46 -21.01 19.32 -0.90
C ASN A 46 -20.57 18.33 0.19
N THR A 47 -21.39 18.19 1.23
CA THR A 47 -21.11 17.35 2.41
C THR A 47 -20.93 15.88 2.10
N ASP A 48 -21.62 15.35 1.09
CA ASP A 48 -21.52 13.93 0.73
C ASP A 48 -20.17 13.63 0.08
N ALA A 49 -19.64 14.56 -0.71
CA ALA A 49 -18.30 14.47 -1.27
C ALA A 49 -17.24 14.52 -0.15
N PHE A 50 -17.36 15.45 0.81
CA PHE A 50 -16.48 15.48 1.98
C PHE A 50 -16.56 14.17 2.80
N SER A 51 -17.77 13.65 3.01
CA SER A 51 -18.01 12.39 3.73
C SER A 51 -17.36 11.19 3.01
N SER A 52 -17.52 11.12 1.69
CA SER A 52 -16.98 10.03 0.86
C SER A 52 -15.44 10.01 0.89
N ILE A 53 -14.79 11.17 0.80
CA ILE A 53 -13.32 11.25 0.91
C ILE A 53 -12.83 10.85 2.30
N ARG A 54 -13.53 11.25 3.38
CA ARG A 54 -13.22 10.76 4.73
C ARG A 54 -13.39 9.26 4.87
N GLY A 55 -14.45 8.70 4.29
CA GLY A 55 -14.71 7.26 4.34
C GLY A 55 -13.65 6.45 3.59
N VAL A 56 -13.36 6.82 2.35
CA VAL A 56 -12.45 6.08 1.48
C VAL A 56 -10.99 6.34 1.86
N TYR A 57 -10.51 7.58 1.80
CA TYR A 57 -9.09 7.84 2.06
C TYR A 57 -8.77 7.80 3.55
N GLY A 58 -9.69 8.26 4.41
CA GLY A 58 -9.53 8.22 5.86
C GLY A 58 -9.79 6.83 6.43
N GLY A 59 -11.06 6.39 6.39
CA GLY A 59 -11.53 5.13 6.97
C GLY A 59 -10.81 3.90 6.45
N VAL A 60 -10.86 3.68 5.12
CA VAL A 60 -10.19 2.53 4.51
C VAL A 60 -8.67 2.62 4.70
N GLY A 61 -8.08 3.81 4.56
CA GLY A 61 -6.65 4.03 4.83
C GLY A 61 -6.23 3.62 6.26
N MET A 62 -7.05 3.96 7.27
CA MET A 62 -6.82 3.56 8.66
C MET A 62 -6.97 2.05 8.84
N THR A 63 -7.97 1.44 8.21
CA THR A 63 -8.14 -0.02 8.21
C THR A 63 -6.93 -0.72 7.61
N LEU A 64 -6.38 -0.23 6.50
CA LEU A 64 -5.18 -0.78 5.87
C LEU A 64 -3.96 -0.63 6.78
N PHE A 65 -3.78 0.54 7.40
CA PHE A 65 -2.70 0.77 8.37
C PHE A 65 -2.76 -0.25 9.52
N LEU A 66 -3.91 -0.37 10.20
CA LEU A 66 -4.06 -1.29 11.33
C LEU A 66 -3.87 -2.75 10.92
N SER A 67 -4.38 -3.12 9.74
CA SER A 67 -4.21 -4.48 9.19
C SER A 67 -2.74 -4.79 8.92
N LEU A 68 -1.99 -3.84 8.37
CA LEU A 68 -0.55 -4.00 8.13
C LEU A 68 0.24 -4.11 9.43
N ILE A 69 -0.05 -3.29 10.44
CA ILE A 69 0.59 -3.41 11.76
C ILE A 69 0.29 -4.76 12.40
N TYR A 70 -0.96 -5.20 12.33
CA TYR A 70 -1.36 -6.52 12.82
C TYR A 70 -0.62 -7.66 12.11
N LEU A 71 -0.61 -7.66 10.76
CA LEU A 71 0.07 -8.67 9.96
C LEU A 71 1.59 -8.64 10.16
N MET A 72 2.20 -7.46 10.27
CA MET A 72 3.63 -7.31 10.54
C MET A 72 4.07 -8.09 11.79
N TRP A 73 3.26 -8.06 12.84
CA TRP A 73 3.54 -8.76 14.10
C TRP A 73 3.14 -10.23 14.07
N ARG A 74 1.98 -10.56 13.49
CA ARG A 74 1.40 -11.90 13.53
C ARG A 74 1.94 -12.83 12.45
N ASP A 75 1.98 -12.34 11.22
CA ASP A 75 2.43 -13.08 10.03
C ASP A 75 2.98 -12.13 8.97
N THR A 76 4.29 -11.87 9.07
CA THR A 76 5.02 -10.98 8.15
C THR A 76 4.89 -11.44 6.70
N GLN A 77 4.79 -12.74 6.42
CA GLN A 77 4.67 -13.23 5.05
C GLN A 77 3.34 -12.82 4.44
N SER A 78 2.25 -13.03 5.17
CA SER A 78 0.92 -12.57 4.76
C SER A 78 0.87 -11.05 4.60
N GLY A 79 1.57 -10.30 5.46
CA GLY A 79 1.74 -8.85 5.31
C GLY A 79 2.40 -8.44 4.00
N LEU A 80 3.49 -9.11 3.59
CA LEU A 80 4.16 -8.84 2.31
C LEU A 80 3.28 -9.19 1.11
N LEU A 81 2.57 -10.33 1.17
CA LEU A 81 1.63 -10.72 0.11
C LEU A 81 0.47 -9.74 -0.01
N PHE A 82 -0.02 -9.23 1.12
CA PHE A 82 -1.04 -8.18 1.14
C PHE A 82 -0.53 -6.89 0.49
N LEU A 83 0.72 -6.49 0.75
CA LEU A 83 1.36 -5.35 0.06
C LEU A 83 1.57 -5.59 -1.43
N CYS A 84 1.82 -6.83 -1.88
CA CYS A 84 1.86 -7.15 -3.30
C CYS A 84 0.51 -6.86 -3.96
N LEU A 85 -0.59 -7.28 -3.33
CA LEU A 85 -1.93 -7.00 -3.83
C LEU A 85 -2.22 -5.49 -3.83
N LEU A 86 -1.93 -4.82 -2.72
CA LEU A 86 -2.20 -3.39 -2.56
C LEU A 86 -1.46 -2.56 -3.61
N TRP A 87 -0.14 -2.63 -3.65
CA TRP A 87 0.67 -1.82 -4.56
C TRP A 87 0.50 -2.25 -6.01
N GLY A 88 0.34 -3.55 -6.26
CA GLY A 88 0.08 -4.09 -7.59
C GLY A 88 -1.24 -3.58 -8.18
N PHE A 89 -2.32 -3.56 -7.39
CA PHE A 89 -3.61 -3.03 -7.87
C PHE A 89 -3.63 -1.51 -8.02
N TYR A 90 -2.89 -0.77 -7.20
CA TYR A 90 -2.71 0.67 -7.40
C TYR A 90 -1.98 0.97 -8.73
N ALA A 91 -0.84 0.31 -8.97
CA ALA A 91 -0.10 0.46 -10.23
C ALA A 91 -0.92 -0.03 -11.44
N LEU A 92 -1.66 -1.12 -11.31
CA LEU A 92 -2.57 -1.62 -12.35
C LEU A 92 -3.66 -0.60 -12.68
N SER A 93 -4.29 0.00 -11.67
CA SER A 93 -5.34 1.02 -11.85
C SER A 93 -4.80 2.19 -12.69
N ARG A 94 -3.64 2.72 -12.33
CA ARG A 94 -2.99 3.80 -13.09
C ARG A 94 -2.60 3.40 -14.51
N THR A 95 -2.16 2.16 -14.69
CA THR A 95 -1.82 1.61 -16.00
C THR A 95 -3.07 1.51 -16.87
N ILE A 96 -4.18 0.99 -16.33
CA ILE A 96 -5.48 0.99 -17.00
C ILE A 96 -5.86 2.41 -17.39
N THR A 97 -5.68 3.39 -16.49
CA THR A 97 -6.01 4.78 -16.79
C THR A 97 -5.22 5.35 -17.97
N ILE A 98 -3.92 5.04 -18.05
CA ILE A 98 -3.07 5.45 -19.19
C ILE A 98 -3.61 4.92 -20.51
N PHE A 99 -4.07 3.66 -20.53
CA PHE A 99 -4.57 3.03 -21.75
C PHE A 99 -6.01 3.42 -22.10
N SER A 100 -6.85 3.69 -21.11
CA SER A 100 -8.29 3.95 -21.31
C SER A 100 -8.64 5.43 -21.39
N GLU A 101 -8.03 6.27 -20.55
CA GLU A 101 -8.34 7.71 -20.45
C GLU A 101 -7.19 8.62 -20.90
N GLY A 102 -5.96 8.10 -21.00
CA GLY A 102 -4.78 8.82 -21.50
C GLY A 102 -3.75 9.16 -20.42
N ALA A 103 -2.73 9.94 -20.80
CA ALA A 103 -1.56 10.18 -19.97
C ALA A 103 -1.90 10.83 -18.61
N LEU A 104 -1.22 10.35 -17.55
CA LEU A 104 -1.34 10.91 -16.20
C LEU A 104 -0.57 12.24 -16.08
N GLY A 105 -1.02 13.11 -15.18
CA GLY A 105 -0.24 14.26 -14.72
C GLY A 105 0.88 13.86 -13.74
N ASP A 106 1.64 14.85 -13.26
CA ASP A 106 2.82 14.64 -12.39
C ASP A 106 2.53 13.78 -11.16
N PHE A 107 1.43 14.07 -10.46
CA PHE A 107 0.97 13.29 -9.31
C PHE A 107 0.78 11.81 -9.68
N GLY A 108 0.10 11.54 -10.79
CA GLY A 108 -0.18 10.18 -11.20
C GLY A 108 1.07 9.41 -11.62
N ASN A 109 1.99 10.07 -12.36
CA ASN A 109 3.25 9.45 -12.75
C ASN A 109 4.16 9.17 -11.54
N GLN A 110 4.25 10.10 -10.59
CA GLN A 110 5.04 9.89 -9.37
C GLN A 110 4.51 8.70 -8.57
N TRP A 111 3.20 8.60 -8.40
CA TRP A 111 2.61 7.49 -7.68
C TRP A 111 2.72 6.17 -8.44
N LEU A 112 2.55 6.14 -9.77
CA LEU A 112 2.78 4.94 -10.56
C LEU A 112 4.19 4.38 -10.35
N LEU A 113 5.20 5.25 -10.30
CA LEU A 113 6.57 4.85 -10.00
C LEU A 113 6.69 4.25 -8.60
N ILE A 114 6.18 4.94 -7.58
CA ILE A 114 6.23 4.48 -6.18
C ILE A 114 5.53 3.13 -6.03
N GLU A 115 4.31 3.01 -6.54
CA GLU A 115 3.48 1.81 -6.47
C GLU A 115 4.15 0.63 -7.17
N SER A 116 4.74 0.86 -8.36
CA SER A 116 5.46 -0.19 -9.09
C SER A 116 6.72 -0.65 -8.36
N VAL A 117 7.52 0.28 -7.83
CA VAL A 117 8.72 -0.06 -7.05
C VAL A 117 8.33 -0.80 -5.77
N PHE A 118 7.30 -0.33 -5.06
CA PHE A 118 6.84 -0.95 -3.83
C PHE A 118 6.25 -2.34 -4.08
N PHE A 119 5.57 -2.56 -5.20
CA PHE A 119 5.13 -3.88 -5.63
C PHE A 119 6.31 -4.83 -5.83
N VAL A 120 7.34 -4.41 -6.57
CA VAL A 120 8.54 -5.22 -6.84
C VAL A 120 9.28 -5.53 -5.53
N LEU A 121 9.42 -4.55 -4.64
CA LEU A 121 10.04 -4.75 -3.32
C LEU A 121 9.22 -5.71 -2.45
N ALA A 122 7.89 -5.55 -2.40
CA ALA A 122 7.00 -6.43 -1.67
C ALA A 122 7.13 -7.88 -2.17
N LEU A 123 7.14 -8.07 -3.49
CA LEU A 123 7.26 -9.38 -4.12
C LEU A 123 8.63 -10.01 -3.86
N GLY A 124 9.71 -9.24 -4.04
CA GLY A 124 11.07 -9.70 -3.77
C GLY A 124 11.27 -10.12 -2.30
N LEU A 125 10.77 -9.30 -1.37
CA LEU A 125 10.80 -9.63 0.06
C LEU A 125 9.89 -10.82 0.37
N ALA A 126 8.71 -10.93 -0.23
CA ALA A 126 7.81 -12.06 -0.02
C ALA A 126 8.46 -13.37 -0.48
N VAL A 127 9.14 -13.38 -1.61
CA VAL A 127 9.87 -14.56 -2.11
C VAL A 127 11.04 -14.89 -1.19
N ALA A 128 11.82 -13.89 -0.76
CA ALA A 128 12.99 -14.08 0.11
C ALA A 128 12.63 -14.49 1.54
N ASN A 129 11.48 -14.03 2.05
CA ASN A 129 10.99 -14.27 3.41
C ASN A 129 10.14 -15.55 3.52
N ARG A 130 9.94 -16.29 2.41
CA ARG A 130 9.34 -17.63 2.47
C ARG A 130 10.17 -18.48 3.43
N LYS A 131 9.54 -18.91 4.52
CA LYS A 131 10.06 -20.03 5.31
C LYS A 131 10.24 -21.19 4.35
N ALA A 132 11.43 -21.77 4.28
CA ALA A 132 11.62 -23.04 3.58
C ALA A 132 10.54 -24.00 4.10
N ILE A 133 9.67 -24.47 3.19
CA ILE A 133 8.70 -25.51 3.52
C ILE A 133 9.53 -26.68 4.03
N PRO A 134 9.34 -27.16 5.28
CA PRO A 134 9.99 -28.39 5.70
C PRO A 134 9.54 -29.48 4.75
N THR A 135 10.46 -30.05 3.99
CA THR A 135 10.24 -31.16 3.04
C THR A 135 9.87 -32.49 3.73
N ASP A 136 9.48 -32.46 5.01
CA ASP A 136 9.27 -33.64 5.86
C ASP A 136 7.79 -34.03 6.04
N LYS A 137 6.93 -33.67 5.09
CA LYS A 137 5.59 -34.26 5.00
C LYS A 137 5.24 -34.61 3.56
N VAL A 138 6.08 -35.44 2.94
CA VAL A 138 5.58 -36.39 1.95
C VAL A 138 5.27 -37.67 2.73
N VAL A 139 4.02 -38.10 2.61
CA VAL A 139 3.32 -39.17 3.34
C VAL A 139 4.10 -40.47 3.40
#